data_AF-A0A6S6P1N0-F1
#
_entry.id   AF-A0A6S6P1N0-F1
#
_cell.length_a   1.000
_cell.length_b   1.000
_cell.length_c   1.000
_cell.angle_alpha   90.00
_cell.angle_beta   90.00
_cell.angle_gamma   90.00
#
_symmetry.space_group_name_H-M   'P 1'
#
loop_
_entity.id
_entity.type
_entity.pdbx_description
1 polymer ?
#
loop_
_entity_poly.entity_id
_entity_poly.type
_entity_poly.pdbx_seq_one_letter_code
_entity_poly.pdbx_strand_id
1 'polypeptide(L)' 'MRVLAVDTLSPDPTGVDTDFPVHQVVLGADALIVENLCNLDGLPARVRIGFFPLPVDADGAPVRAVAFESLTEASS' A
#
# COMPACT_ATOMS: atom_id res chain seq x y z
N MET A 1 -2.69 11.06 7.05
CA MET A 1 -1.74 10.21 6.30
C MET A 1 -2.42 9.75 5.03
N ARG A 2 -1.76 9.90 3.87
CA ARG A 2 -2.23 9.38 2.57
C ARG A 2 -1.31 8.24 2.15
N VAL A 3 -1.87 7.23 1.51
CA VAL A 3 -1.12 6.04 1.05
C VAL A 3 -1.63 5.66 -0.33
N LEU A 4 -0.71 5.46 -1.28
CA LEU A 4 -0.96 4.77 -2.53
C LEU A 4 -0.49 3.33 -2.36
N ALA A 5 -1.35 2.35 -2.67
CA ALA A 5 -0.97 0.95 -2.59
C ALA A 5 -1.35 0.21 -3.87
N VAL A 6 -0.45 -0.59 -4.41
CA VAL A 6 -0.56 -1.24 -5.72
C VAL A 6 -0.19 -2.73 -5.64
N ASP A 7 -0.79 -3.54 -6.49
CA ASP A 7 -0.44 -4.96 -6.70
C ASP A 7 0.65 -5.17 -7.76
N THR A 8 1.28 -4.08 -8.20
CA THR A 8 2.38 -4.08 -9.14
C THR A 8 3.73 -4.01 -8.41
N LEU A 9 4.80 -4.34 -9.15
CA LEU A 9 6.19 -4.20 -8.68
C LEU A 9 6.50 -2.77 -8.23
N SER A 10 5.93 -1.80 -8.96
CA SER A 10 6.09 -0.36 -8.75
C SER A 10 4.83 0.36 -9.23
N PRO A 11 4.46 1.52 -8.66
CA PRO A 11 3.42 2.38 -9.21
C PRO A 11 3.87 3.08 -10.51
N ASP A 12 5.16 3.04 -10.84
CA ASP A 12 5.73 3.57 -12.08
C ASP A 12 5.98 2.46 -13.13
N PRO A 13 6.04 2.81 -14.42
CA PRO A 13 6.36 1.86 -15.48
C PRO A 13 7.72 1.17 -15.30
N THR A 14 7.72 -0.16 -15.26
CA THR A 14 8.97 -0.94 -15.12
C THR A 14 9.77 -0.97 -16.42
N GLY A 15 11.07 -0.68 -16.35
CA GLY A 15 12.06 -1.03 -17.38
C GLY A 15 12.15 -0.11 -18.60
N VAL A 16 11.39 0.98 -18.64
CA VAL A 16 11.37 1.95 -19.77
C VAL A 16 11.94 3.31 -19.37
N ASP A 17 11.77 3.70 -18.11
CA ASP A 17 12.11 5.03 -17.59
C ASP A 17 12.53 4.89 -16.11
N THR A 18 13.45 5.74 -15.66
CA THR A 18 13.95 5.78 -14.27
C THR A 18 13.59 7.08 -13.55
N ASP A 19 12.72 7.90 -14.13
CA ASP A 19 12.34 9.19 -13.54
C ASP A 19 11.34 9.06 -12.38
N PHE A 20 10.68 7.90 -12.23
CA PHE A 20 9.73 7.57 -11.15
C PHE A 20 8.73 8.69 -10.82
N PRO A 21 7.98 9.22 -11.81
CA PRO A 21 7.11 10.38 -11.60
C PRO A 21 6.03 10.15 -10.53
N VAL A 22 5.50 8.93 -10.38
CA VAL A 22 4.52 8.64 -9.33
C VAL A 22 5.19 8.66 -7.95
N HIS A 23 6.38 8.09 -7.80
CA HIS A 23 7.15 8.21 -6.56
C HIS A 23 7.39 9.66 -6.18
N GLN A 24 7.86 10.49 -7.13
CA GLN A 24 8.16 11.89 -6.86
C GLN A 24 6.93 12.65 -6.35
N VAL A 25 5.77 12.47 -7.00
CA VAL A 25 4.53 13.16 -6.61
C VAL A 25 4.00 12.66 -5.27
N VAL A 26 4.00 11.35 -5.01
CA VAL A 26 3.42 10.77 -3.79
C VAL A 26 4.34 11.00 -2.59
N LEU A 27 5.61 10.61 -2.69
CA LEU A 27 6.57 10.77 -1.59
C LEU A 27 6.88 12.25 -1.33
N GLY A 28 6.95 13.07 -2.39
CA GLY A 28 7.12 14.52 -2.27
C GLY A 28 5.95 15.25 -1.60
N ALA A 29 4.81 14.57 -1.43
CA ALA A 29 3.64 15.07 -0.70
C ALA A 29 3.51 14.50 0.72
N ASP A 30 4.60 13.96 1.29
CA ASP A 30 4.63 13.27 2.59
C ASP A 30 3.60 12.12 2.69
N ALA A 31 3.33 11.45 1.57
CA ALA A 31 2.49 10.25 1.49
C ALA A 31 3.35 8.99 1.32
N LEU A 32 2.76 7.82 1.58
CA LEU A 32 3.46 6.53 1.50
C LEU A 32 3.07 5.74 0.26
N ILE A 33 3.98 4.89 -0.20
CA ILE A 33 3.75 3.90 -1.26
C ILE A 33 3.85 2.49 -0.65
N VAL A 34 2.94 1.60 -1.02
CA VAL A 34 3.03 0.17 -0.72
C VAL A 34 2.90 -0.62 -2.03
N GLU A 35 3.93 -1.37 -2.37
CA GLU A 35 4.01 -2.14 -3.61
C GLU A 35 3.77 -3.63 -3.36
N ASN A 36 3.55 -4.39 -4.43
CA ASN A 36 3.45 -5.85 -4.39
C ASN A 36 2.32 -6.39 -3.49
N LEU A 37 1.21 -5.67 -3.38
CA LEU A 37 0.02 -6.22 -2.72
C LEU A 37 -0.51 -7.45 -3.47
N CYS A 38 -1.24 -8.29 -2.74
CA CYS A 38 -1.83 -9.50 -3.28
C CYS A 38 -3.23 -9.73 -2.69
N ASN A 39 -3.96 -10.68 -3.27
CA ASN A 39 -5.30 -11.09 -2.83
C ASN A 39 -6.33 -9.94 -2.82
N LEU A 40 -6.19 -8.96 -3.72
CA LEU A 40 -7.07 -7.80 -3.78
C LEU A 40 -8.47 -8.12 -4.30
N ASP A 41 -8.61 -9.12 -5.19
CA ASP A 41 -9.89 -9.51 -5.80
C ASP A 41 -10.96 -9.94 -4.78
N GLY A 42 -10.54 -10.40 -3.59
CA GLY A 42 -11.43 -10.82 -2.51
C GLY A 42 -11.92 -9.69 -1.61
N LEU A 43 -11.47 -8.45 -1.81
CA LEU A 43 -11.76 -7.33 -0.92
C LEU A 43 -13.02 -6.57 -1.33
N PRO A 44 -13.82 -6.08 -0.37
CA PRO A 44 -14.91 -5.17 -0.67
C PRO A 44 -14.37 -3.82 -1.17
N ALA A 45 -15.21 -3.05 -1.87
CA ALA A 45 -14.84 -1.72 -2.38
C ALA A 45 -14.37 -0.73 -1.29
N ARG A 46 -14.72 -0.98 -0.03
CA ARG A 46 -14.22 -0.26 1.15
C ARG A 46 -13.82 -1.26 2.22
N VAL A 47 -12.55 -1.21 2.61
CA VAL A 47 -11.97 -2.08 3.63
C VAL A 47 -11.06 -1.29 4.54
N ARG A 48 -10.93 -1.70 5.81
CA ARG A 48 -9.88 -1.19 6.68
C ARG A 48 -8.63 -2.02 6.46
N ILE A 49 -7.53 -1.39 6.14
CA ILE A 49 -6.23 -2.05 5.92
C ILE A 49 -5.20 -1.56 6.92
N GLY A 50 -4.26 -2.43 7.29
CA GLY A 50 -3.08 -2.10 8.07
C GLY A 50 -1.81 -2.57 7.38
N PHE A 51 -0.76 -1.77 7.48
CA PHE A 51 0.59 -2.08 7.00
C PHE A 51 1.56 -2.04 8.17
N PHE A 52 2.26 -3.14 8.42
CA PHE A 52 3.19 -3.27 9.55
C PHE A 52 4.62 -3.46 9.00
N PRO A 53 5.37 -2.38 8.79
CA PRO A 53 6.74 -2.44 8.32
C PRO A 53 7.68 -3.00 9.39
N LEU A 54 8.80 -3.60 8.96
CA LEU A 54 9.89 -3.93 9.87
C LEU A 54 10.53 -2.65 10.44
N PRO A 55 10.94 -2.63 11.73
CA PRO A 55 11.58 -1.47 12.34
C PRO A 55 13.06 -1.41 11.96
N VAL A 56 13.35 -0.94 10.75
CA VAL A 56 14.70 -0.78 10.21
C VAL A 56 14.97 0.69 9.90
N ASP A 57 16.23 1.10 9.99
CA ASP A 57 16.68 2.44 9.61
C ASP A 57 16.90 2.49 8.09
N ALA A 58 15.81 2.68 7.34
CA ALA A 58 15.79 2.72 5.88
C ALA A 58 14.57 3.51 5.37
N ASP A 59 14.64 3.96 4.11
CA ASP A 59 13.56 4.72 3.45
C ASP A 59 12.32 3.86 3.13
N GLY A 60 12.44 2.54 3.28
CA GLY A 60 11.37 1.58 3.09
C GLY A 60 11.68 0.24 3.74
N ALA A 61 10.64 -0.53 4.03
CA ALA A 61 10.76 -1.85 4.66
C ALA A 61 9.68 -2.80 4.13
N PRO A 62 9.95 -4.12 4.06
CA PRO A 62 8.91 -5.11 3.85
C PRO A 62 7.80 -4.96 4.89
N VAL A 63 6.55 -5.11 4.46
CA VAL A 63 5.38 -4.94 5.33
C VAL A 63 4.57 -6.23 5.41
N ARG A 64 3.94 -6.46 6.56
CA ARG A 64 2.76 -7.32 6.60
C ARG A 64 1.52 -6.46 6.31
N ALA A 65 0.93 -6.62 5.13
CA ALA A 65 -0.36 -6.01 4.81
C ALA A 65 -1.51 -6.92 5.30
N VAL A 66 -2.50 -6.36 5.98
CA VAL A 66 -3.71 -7.09 6.40
C VAL A 66 -4.95 -6.25 6.14
N ALA A 67 -5.95 -6.88 5.52
CA ALA A 67 -7.32 -6.35 5.53
C ALA A 67 -8.02 -6.84 6.80
N PHE A 68 -8.74 -5.93 7.46
CA PHE A 68 -9.58 -6.26 8.59
C PHE A 68 -11.02 -6.43 8.13
N GLU A 69 -11.68 -7.46 8.61
CA GLU A 69 -13.13 -7.60 8.45
C GLU A 69 -13.82 -6.38 9.06
N SER A 70 -14.88 -5.91 8.38
CA SER A 70 -15.80 -4.98 9.02
C SER A 70 -16.41 -5.67 10.22
N LEU A 71 -16.38 -5.02 11.38
CA LEU A 71 -17.19 -5.47 12.52
C LEU A 71 -18.65 -5.37 12.06
N THR A 72 -19.24 -6.49 11.66
CA THR A 72 -20.69 -6.61 11.66
C THR A 72 -21.09 -6.47 13.12
N GLU A 73 -21.89 -5.46 13.48
CA GLU A 73 -22.50 -5.45 14.80
C GLU A 73 -23.18 -6.81 14.96
N ALA A 74 -22.72 -7.60 15.94
CA ALA A 74 -23.33 -8.88 16.24
C ALA A 74 -24.81 -8.59 16.51
N SER A 75 -25.68 -9.03 15.61
CA SER A 75 -27.12 -8.95 15.80
C SER A 75 -27.44 -9.58 17.15
N SER A 76 -27.89 -8.74 18.08
CA SER A 76 -28.50 -9.15 19.35
C SER A 76 -29.74 -10.00 19.10
#